data_AF-A0A937Y6L3-F1
#
_entry.id   AF-A0A937Y6L3-F1
#
_cell.length_a   1.000
_cell.length_b   1.000
_cell.length_c   1.000
_cell.angle_alpha   90.00
_cell.angle_beta   90.00
_cell.angle_gamma   90.00
#
_symmetry.space_group_name_H-M   'P 1'
#
loop_
_entity.id
_entity.type
_entity.pdbx_description
1 polymer ?
#
loop_
_entity_poly.entity_id
_entity_poly.type
_entity_poly.pdbx_seq_one_letter_code
_entity_poly.pdbx_strand_id
1 'polypeptide(L)' 'MSKLSATTIVIAMGVALSGCASNPTNTQIGTVTGAVVGGVVGSAITGGSTTGTVVGAGAGAAIGYEIGKRIK' A
#
# COMPACT_ATOMS: atom_id res chain seq x y z
N MET A 1 -16.96 4.78 -11.18
CA MET A 1 -15.95 5.76 -10.72
C MET A 1 -16.54 6.67 -9.65
N SER A 2 -16.69 6.22 -8.39
CA SER A 2 -17.22 7.11 -7.30
C SER A 2 -16.88 6.68 -5.86
N LYS A 3 -16.19 5.55 -5.63
CA LYS A 3 -16.00 4.97 -4.28
C LYS A 3 -14.57 5.04 -3.76
N LEU A 4 -13.64 5.64 -4.53
CA LEU A 4 -12.20 5.66 -4.22
C LEU A 4 -11.78 6.80 -3.27
N SER A 5 -12.61 7.83 -3.06
CA SER A 5 -12.16 9.04 -2.35
C SER A 5 -12.15 8.92 -0.82
N ALA A 6 -13.13 8.24 -0.21
CA ALA A 6 -13.24 8.22 1.25
C ALA A 6 -12.22 7.26 1.89
N THR A 7 -12.02 6.08 1.31
CA THR A 7 -11.15 5.05 1.88
C THR A 7 -9.67 5.40 1.74
N THR A 8 -9.26 6.00 0.62
CA THR A 8 -7.86 6.45 0.43
C THR A 8 -7.49 7.56 1.40
N ILE A 9 -8.41 8.47 1.72
CA ILE A 9 -8.16 9.55 2.69
C ILE A 9 -8.01 8.98 4.10
N VAL A 10 -8.83 8.00 4.50
CA VAL A 10 -8.70 7.34 5.81
C VAL A 10 -7.39 6.55 5.92
N ILE A 11 -6.98 5.85 4.86
CA ILE A 11 -5.70 5.14 4.81
C ILE A 11 -4.53 6.14 4.83
N ALA A 12 -4.61 7.22 4.05
CA ALA A 12 -3.59 8.26 4.01
C ALA A 12 -3.45 8.99 5.35
N MET A 13 -4.56 9.29 6.04
CA MET A 13 -4.54 9.85 7.39
C MET A 13 -3.99 8.85 8.40
N GLY A 14 -4.32 7.56 8.30
CA GLY A 14 -3.73 6.52 9.14
C GLY A 14 -2.21 6.39 8.96
N VAL A 15 -1.73 6.46 7.71
CA VAL A 15 -0.29 6.43 7.38
C VAL A 15 0.39 7.74 7.80
N ALA A 16 -0.27 8.89 7.66
CA ALA A 16 0.24 10.19 8.10
C ALA A 16 0.35 10.28 9.63
N LEU A 17 -0.64 9.79 10.38
CA LEU A 17 -0.55 9.69 11.85
C LEU A 17 0.52 8.68 12.28
N SER A 18 0.68 7.57 11.56
CA SER A 18 1.75 6.58 11.81
C SER A 18 3.14 7.14 11.50
N GLY A 19 3.26 8.02 10.51
CA GLY A 19 4.50 8.70 10.14
C GLY A 19 4.87 9.86 11.09
N CYS A 20 3.88 10.49 11.74
CA CYS A 20 4.14 11.56 12.71
C CYS A 20 4.60 11.03 14.08
N ALA A 21 4.38 9.73 14.36
CA ALA A 21 4.76 9.08 15.61
C ALA A 21 5.97 8.12 15.49
N SER A 22 6.49 7.83 14.30
CA SER A 22 7.54 6.83 14.12
C SER A 22 8.58 7.22 13.08
N ASN A 23 9.85 7.02 13.44
CA ASN A 23 10.95 6.99 12.49
C ASN A 23 10.64 5.88 11.44
N PRO A 24 10.35 6.22 10.18
CA PRO A 24 9.87 5.24 9.21
C PRO A 24 11.00 4.24 8.90
N THR A 25 10.73 2.96 9.13
CA THR A 25 11.70 1.90 8.81
C THR A 25 11.68 1.57 7.32
N ASN A 26 12.80 1.10 6.76
CA ASN A 26 12.88 0.65 5.36
C ASN A 26 11.76 -0.34 5.01
N THR A 27 11.36 -1.15 5.98
CA THR A 27 10.26 -2.10 5.93
C THR A 27 8.90 -1.44 5.72
N GLN A 28 8.60 -0.37 6.46
CA GLN A 28 7.36 0.38 6.32
C GLN A 28 7.28 1.10 4.98
N ILE A 29 8.38 1.72 4.55
CA ILE A 29 8.44 2.41 3.25
C ILE A 29 8.23 1.41 2.11
N GLY A 30 8.92 0.26 2.15
CA GLY A 30 8.76 -0.81 1.17
C GLY A 30 7.34 -1.37 1.13
N THR A 31 6.75 -1.64 2.31
CA THR A 31 5.39 -2.16 2.43
C THR A 31 4.35 -1.19 1.86
N VAL A 32 4.41 0.09 2.26
CA VAL A 32 3.45 1.12 1.81
C VAL A 32 3.58 1.37 0.32
N THR A 33 4.81 1.54 -0.17
CA THR A 33 5.06 1.80 -1.59
C THR A 33 4.64 0.60 -2.44
N GLY A 34 5.00 -0.62 -2.02
CA GLY A 34 4.59 -1.85 -2.69
C GLY A 34 3.08 -2.06 -2.69
N ALA A 35 2.39 -1.74 -1.60
CA ALA A 35 0.93 -1.82 -1.52
C ALA A 35 0.23 -0.84 -2.45
N VAL A 36 0.70 0.41 -2.51
CA VAL A 36 0.12 1.45 -3.38
C VAL A 36 0.35 1.09 -4.84
N VAL A 37 1.58 0.76 -5.22
CA VAL A 37 1.92 0.39 -6.60
C VAL A 37 1.18 -0.90 -7.01
N GLY A 38 1.23 -1.94 -6.17
CA GLY A 38 0.54 -3.20 -6.44
C GLY A 38 -0.98 -3.06 -6.50
N GLY A 39 -1.57 -2.21 -5.66
CA GLY A 39 -3.01 -1.92 -5.68
C GLY A 39 -3.45 -1.17 -6.93
N VAL A 40 -2.71 -0.13 -7.34
CA VAL A 40 -2.99 0.64 -8.56
C VAL A 40 -2.84 -0.24 -9.80
N VAL A 41 -1.74 -1.01 -9.89
CA VAL A 41 -1.50 -1.93 -11.00
C VAL A 41 -2.56 -3.03 -11.02
N GLY A 42 -2.89 -3.63 -9.87
CA GLY A 42 -3.92 -4.67 -9.73
C GLY A 42 -5.33 -4.19 -10.12
N SER A 43 -5.66 -2.94 -9.79
CA SER A 43 -6.88 -2.27 -10.28
C SER A 43 -6.84 -2.05 -11.80
N ALA A 44 -5.73 -1.57 -12.34
CA ALA A 44 -5.60 -1.25 -13.76
C ALA A 44 -5.74 -2.49 -14.65
N ILE A 45 -5.07 -3.59 -14.29
CA ILE A 45 -5.11 -4.85 -15.05
C ILE A 45 -6.47 -5.57 -14.95
N THR A 46 -7.18 -5.40 -13.83
CA THR A 46 -8.46 -6.08 -13.58
C THR A 46 -9.67 -5.17 -13.87
N GLY A 47 -9.47 -4.04 -14.56
CA GLY A 47 -10.56 -3.12 -14.92
C GLY A 47 -11.30 -2.48 -13.73
N GLY A 48 -10.63 -2.35 -12.59
CA GLY A 48 -11.19 -1.78 -11.36
C GLY A 48 -11.78 -2.79 -10.37
N SER A 49 -11.51 -4.09 -10.54
CA SER A 49 -11.94 -5.11 -9.57
C SER A 49 -11.22 -5.02 -8.23
N THR A 50 -11.99 -4.98 -7.14
CA THR A 50 -11.49 -4.97 -5.75
C THR A 50 -10.57 -6.15 -5.45
N THR A 51 -10.86 -7.32 -6.03
CA THR A 51 -10.02 -8.52 -5.84
C THR A 51 -8.63 -8.30 -6.44
N GLY A 52 -8.53 -7.69 -7.62
CA GLY A 52 -7.25 -7.35 -8.24
C GLY A 52 -6.44 -6.34 -7.42
N THR A 53 -7.12 -5.34 -6.85
CA THR A 53 -6.50 -4.34 -5.96
C THR A 53 -5.99 -4.96 -4.67
N VAL A 54 -6.81 -5.77 -3.99
CA VAL A 54 -6.45 -6.35 -2.68
C VAL A 54 -5.34 -7.38 -2.83
N VAL A 55 -5.38 -8.20 -3.89
CA VAL A 55 -4.31 -9.17 -4.18
C VAL A 55 -3.02 -8.45 -4.57
N GLY A 56 -3.10 -7.45 -5.44
CA GLY A 56 -1.93 -6.67 -5.86
C GLY A 56 -1.32 -5.87 -4.71
N ALA A 57 -2.14 -5.22 -3.89
CA ALA A 57 -1.69 -4.47 -2.72
C ALA A 57 -1.13 -5.39 -1.63
N GLY A 58 -1.78 -6.52 -1.35
CA GLY A 58 -1.31 -7.49 -0.36
C GLY A 58 0.02 -8.14 -0.77
N ALA A 59 0.14 -8.55 -2.04
CA ALA A 59 1.38 -9.11 -2.57
C ALA A 59 2.52 -8.06 -2.58
N GLY A 60 2.24 -6.85 -3.07
CA GLY A 60 3.21 -5.75 -3.08
C GLY A 60 3.64 -5.33 -1.68
N ALA A 61 2.72 -5.33 -0.71
CA ALA A 61 3.00 -5.07 0.70
C ALA A 61 3.93 -6.14 1.29
N ALA A 62 3.63 -7.43 1.08
CA ALA A 62 4.43 -8.53 1.61
C ALA A 62 5.86 -8.54 1.04
N ILE A 63 6.00 -8.31 -0.26
CA ILE A 63 7.30 -8.22 -0.93
C ILE A 63 8.08 -7.00 -0.41
N GLY A 64 7.43 -5.84 -0.34
CA GLY A 64 8.03 -4.62 0.19
C GLY A 64 8.46 -4.73 1.66
N TYR A 65 7.70 -5.47 2.47
CA TYR A 65 8.02 -5.78 3.87
C TYR A 65 9.26 -6.67 3.96
N GLU A 66 9.31 -7.78 3.22
CA GLU A 66 10.48 -8.66 3.22
C GLU A 66 11.73 -7.91 2.74
N ILE A 67 11.64 -7.16 1.64
CA ILE A 67 12.78 -6.38 1.12
C ILE A 67 13.26 -5.37 2.16
N GLY A 68 12.38 -4.56 2.72
CA GLY A 68 12.79 -3.55 3.71
C GLY A 68 13.27 -4.15 5.05
N LYS A 69 12.97 -5.41 5.34
CA LYS A 69 13.54 -6.16 6.48
C LYS A 69 14.96 -6.69 6.16
N ARG A 70 15.25 -6.99 4.89
CA ARG A 70 16.57 -7.48 4.43
C ARG A 70 17.61 -6.38 4.24
N ILE A 71 17.18 -5.13 4.06
CA ILE A 71 18.06 -3.96 3.88
C ILE A 71 18.22 -3.19 5.22
N LYS A 72 18.18 -3.90 6.34
CA LYS A 72 18.43 -3.36 7.69
C LYS A 72 19.66 -4.04 8.27
#